data_AF-Q2W8R8-F1
#
_entry.id   AF-Q2W8R8-F1
#
_cell.length_a   1.000
_cell.length_b   1.000
_cell.length_c   1.000
_cell.angle_alpha   90.00
_cell.angle_beta   90.00
_cell.angle_gamma   90.00
#
_symmetry.space_group_name_H-M   'P 1'
#
loop_
_entity.id
_entity.type
_entity.pdbx_description
1 polymer ?
#
loop_
_entity_poly.entity_id
_entity_poly.type
_entity_poly.pdbx_seq_one_letter_code
_entity_poly.pdbx_strand_id
1 'polypeptide(L)'
;MAEAILLETENTPCGCRSYLMAGLSYLGILCFVPLLMSRDDEYVYFHAKQGLVLWMWSVLAMFALHLPLIGKWLFGFSSMGVLVLSVAGLASVALRRTWRLPLVGYFVALI
;
A
#
# COMPACT_ATOMS: atom_id res chain seq x y z
N MET A 1 31.84 -10.09 10.33
CA MET A 1 31.08 -11.23 9.78
C MET A 1 29.80 -11.51 10.56
N ALA A 2 29.86 -11.68 11.89
CA ALA A 2 28.66 -11.85 12.72
C ALA A 2 27.67 -10.68 12.60
N GLU A 3 28.16 -9.43 12.63
CA GLU A 3 27.29 -8.25 12.42
C GLU A 3 26.60 -8.25 11.04
N ALA A 4 27.28 -8.68 9.97
CA ALA A 4 26.66 -8.79 8.65
C ALA A 4 25.55 -9.86 8.62
N ILE A 5 25.76 -11.01 9.26
CA ILE A 5 24.74 -12.06 9.37
C ILE A 5 23.57 -11.58 10.23
N LEU A 6 23.82 -10.90 11.35
CA LEU A 6 22.76 -10.35 12.19
C LEU A 6 21.96 -9.28 11.45
N LEU A 7 22.62 -8.41 10.70
CA LEU A 7 21.96 -7.44 9.81
C LEU A 7 21.17 -8.13 8.69
N GLU A 8 21.68 -9.22 8.11
CA GLU A 8 20.96 -9.96 7.09
C GLU A 8 19.72 -10.67 7.67
N THR A 9 19.83 -11.29 8.85
CA THR A 9 18.68 -11.91 9.53
C THR A 9 17.65 -10.88 10.01
N GLU A 10 18.09 -9.67 10.43
CA GLU A 10 17.19 -8.56 10.77
C GLU A 10 16.43 -8.03 9.54
N ASN A 11 17.11 -7.97 8.38
CA ASN A 11 16.53 -7.48 7.14
C ASN A 11 15.78 -8.55 6.33
N THR A 12 15.85 -9.83 6.69
CA THR A 12 14.98 -10.83 6.06
C THR A 12 13.50 -10.54 6.39
N PRO A 13 12.59 -10.56 5.40
CA PRO A 13 11.17 -10.17 5.55
C PRO A 13 10.33 -11.07 6.48
N CYS A 14 10.95 -11.99 7.22
CA CYS A 14 10.26 -12.87 8.17
C CYS A 14 9.88 -12.15 9.49
N GLY A 15 10.33 -10.91 9.70
CA GLY A 15 10.13 -10.17 10.95
C GLY A 15 8.74 -9.53 11.14
N CYS A 16 8.34 -9.37 12.41
CA CYS A 16 7.15 -8.61 12.81
C CYS A 16 7.14 -7.19 12.21
N ARG A 17 8.32 -6.54 12.17
CA ARG A 17 8.50 -5.21 11.57
C ARG A 17 8.09 -5.17 10.09
N SER A 18 8.47 -6.15 9.29
CA SER A 18 8.13 -6.22 7.86
C SER A 18 6.62 -6.33 7.66
N TYR A 19 5.94 -7.17 8.43
CA TYR A 19 4.47 -7.28 8.34
C TYR A 19 3.77 -6.00 8.79
N LEU A 20 4.25 -5.34 9.84
CA LEU A 20 3.69 -4.07 10.30
C LEU A 20 3.89 -2.96 9.25
N MET A 21 5.09 -2.84 8.69
CA MET A 21 5.40 -1.85 7.64
C MET A 21 4.60 -2.10 6.35
N ALA A 22 4.48 -3.36 5.94
CA ALA A 22 3.60 -3.74 4.83
C ALA A 22 2.13 -3.38 5.12
N GLY A 23 1.64 -3.62 6.35
CA GLY A 23 0.29 -3.26 6.77
C GLY A 23 0.03 -1.74 6.75
N LEU A 24 0.98 -0.94 7.25
CA LEU A 24 0.92 0.53 7.22
C LEU A 24 0.73 1.09 5.81
N SER A 25 1.21 0.37 4.80
CA SER A 25 1.09 0.76 3.39
C SER A 25 -0.36 0.95 2.93
N TYR A 26 -1.33 0.30 3.56
CA TYR A 26 -2.74 0.36 3.14
C TYR A 26 -3.59 1.34 3.96
N LEU A 27 -2.99 2.07 4.90
CA LEU A 27 -3.66 3.03 5.77
C LEU A 27 -3.53 4.47 5.24
N GLY A 28 -3.75 4.65 3.94
CA GLY A 28 -3.76 5.95 3.27
C GLY A 28 -2.39 6.61 3.25
N ILE A 29 -2.27 7.82 3.81
CA ILE A 29 -1.04 8.61 3.76
C ILE A 29 0.13 7.96 4.51
N LEU A 30 -0.15 6.99 5.39
CA LEU A 30 0.89 6.23 6.08
C LEU A 30 1.76 5.39 5.13
N CYS A 31 1.33 5.18 3.86
CA CYS A 31 2.15 4.48 2.87
C CYS A 31 3.52 5.11 2.60
N PHE A 32 3.69 6.42 2.87
CA PHE A 32 4.99 7.07 2.74
C PHE A 32 6.02 6.57 3.76
N VAL A 33 5.58 6.10 4.94
CA VAL A 33 6.49 5.57 5.96
C VAL A 33 7.26 4.34 5.45
N PRO A 34 6.61 3.22 5.07
CA PRO A 34 7.32 2.05 4.53
C PRO A 34 7.99 2.35 3.18
N LEU A 35 7.40 3.21 2.34
CA LEU A 35 7.98 3.58 1.04
C LEU A 35 9.34 4.30 1.17
N LEU A 36 9.54 5.06 2.26
CA LEU A 36 10.78 5.79 2.51
C LEU A 36 11.74 5.04 3.44
N MET A 37 11.22 4.25 4.40
CA MET A 37 12.01 3.61 5.46
C MET A 37 12.32 2.13 5.24
N SER A 38 11.76 1.47 4.22
CA SER A 38 11.88 0.01 4.03
C SER A 38 11.94 -0.36 2.54
N ARG A 39 12.86 0.28 1.81
CA ARG A 39 13.05 0.05 0.36
C ARG A 39 13.88 -1.19 0.04
N ASP A 40 14.68 -1.61 1.01
CA ASP A 40 15.54 -2.78 1.03
C ASP A 40 14.77 -4.08 1.28
N ASP A 41 13.61 -4.00 1.95
CA ASP A 41 12.70 -5.12 2.13
C ASP A 41 11.74 -5.22 0.93
N GLU A 42 11.99 -6.19 0.03
CA GLU A 42 11.19 -6.38 -1.18
C GLU A 42 9.70 -6.64 -0.90
N TYR A 43 9.38 -7.32 0.20
CA TYR A 43 8.00 -7.60 0.60
C TYR A 43 7.29 -6.32 1.04
N VAL A 44 7.93 -5.54 1.91
CA VAL A 44 7.40 -4.24 2.34
C VAL A 44 7.28 -3.30 1.15
N TYR A 45 8.31 -3.22 0.31
CA TYR A 45 8.33 -2.32 -0.84
C TYR A 45 7.26 -2.68 -1.89
N PHE A 46 6.95 -3.98 -2.05
CA PHE A 46 5.82 -4.44 -2.86
C PHE A 46 4.49 -3.86 -2.37
N HIS A 47 4.19 -3.99 -1.08
CA HIS A 47 2.96 -3.46 -0.48
C HIS A 47 2.94 -1.93 -0.45
N ALA A 48 4.09 -1.29 -0.20
CA ALA A 48 4.24 0.16 -0.19
C ALA A 48 3.87 0.81 -1.53
N LYS A 49 4.32 0.23 -2.65
CA LYS A 49 3.97 0.73 -3.99
C LYS A 49 2.47 0.60 -4.30
N GLN A 50 1.84 -0.50 -3.90
CA GLN A 50 0.38 -0.64 -4.03
C GLN A 50 -0.36 0.37 -3.15
N GLY A 51 0.11 0.56 -1.91
CA GLY A 51 -0.37 1.57 -0.99
C GLY A 51 -0.30 2.99 -1.57
N LEU A 52 0.82 3.32 -2.21
CA LEU A 52 1.02 4.62 -2.88
C LEU A 52 0.00 4.84 -4.00
N VAL A 53 -0.26 3.82 -4.83
CA VAL A 53 -1.28 3.92 -5.88
C VAL A 53 -2.67 4.15 -5.30
N LEU A 54 -3.04 3.44 -4.22
CA LEU A 54 -4.33 3.65 -3.54
C LEU A 54 -4.42 5.03 -2.90
N TRP A 55 -3.33 5.54 -2.33
CA TRP A 55 -3.27 6.90 -1.82
C TRP A 55 -3.43 7.93 -2.94
N MET A 56 -2.73 7.79 -4.07
CA MET A 56 -2.90 8.67 -5.22
C MET A 56 -4.33 8.62 -5.78
N TRP A 57 -4.93 7.43 -5.88
CA TRP A 57 -6.34 7.28 -6.23
C TRP A 57 -7.20 8.07 -5.25
N SER A 58 -7.01 7.91 -3.93
CA SER A 58 -7.80 8.62 -2.92
C SER A 58 -7.71 10.15 -3.07
N VAL A 59 -6.53 10.68 -3.40
CA VAL A 59 -6.32 12.10 -3.68
C VAL A 59 -7.08 12.54 -4.94
N LEU A 60 -6.96 11.77 -6.03
CA LEU A 60 -7.69 12.05 -7.27
C LEU A 60 -9.21 12.01 -7.06
N ALA A 61 -9.70 11.09 -6.25
CA ALA A 61 -11.12 10.97 -5.93
C ALA A 61 -11.67 12.22 -5.25
N MET A 62 -10.89 12.90 -4.40
CA MET A 62 -11.34 14.13 -3.72
C MET A 62 -11.74 15.23 -4.71
N PHE A 63 -11.09 15.33 -5.86
CA PHE A 63 -11.44 16.34 -6.87
C PHE A 63 -12.85 16.14 -7.46
N ALA A 64 -13.41 14.92 -7.39
CA ALA A 64 -14.78 14.68 -7.82
C ALA A 64 -15.80 15.51 -7.05
N LEU A 65 -15.50 15.89 -5.79
CA LEU A 65 -16.41 16.69 -4.96
C LEU A 65 -16.66 18.10 -5.51
N HIS A 66 -15.83 18.61 -6.42
CA HIS A 66 -16.04 19.89 -7.08
C HIS A 66 -17.12 19.84 -8.18
N LEU A 67 -17.56 18.64 -8.60
CA LEU A 67 -18.63 18.50 -9.59
C LEU A 67 -20.01 18.66 -8.94
N PRO A 68 -20.86 19.61 -9.38
CA PRO A 68 -22.20 19.77 -8.85
C PRO A 68 -23.07 18.55 -9.15
N LEU A 69 -23.98 18.21 -8.23
CA LEU A 69 -24.94 17.09 -8.30
C LEU A 69 -24.30 15.69 -8.25
N ILE A 70 -23.37 15.36 -9.15
CA ILE A 70 -22.80 14.01 -9.29
C ILE A 70 -21.55 13.76 -8.44
N GLY A 71 -20.86 14.83 -8.02
CA GLY A 71 -19.54 14.72 -7.39
C GLY A 71 -19.52 13.89 -6.12
N LYS A 72 -20.56 14.01 -5.29
CA LYS A 72 -20.73 13.22 -4.06
C LYS A 72 -20.85 11.71 -4.34
N TRP A 73 -21.57 11.35 -5.39
CA TRP A 73 -21.75 9.95 -5.79
C TRP A 73 -20.46 9.37 -6.36
N LEU A 74 -19.77 10.12 -7.22
CA LEU A 74 -18.50 9.68 -7.79
C LEU A 74 -17.42 9.52 -6.71
N PHE A 75 -17.31 10.49 -5.80
CA PHE A 75 -16.42 10.38 -4.64
C PHE A 75 -16.78 9.17 -3.77
N GLY A 76 -18.06 8.98 -3.43
CA GLY A 76 -18.52 7.87 -2.60
C GLY A 76 -18.24 6.49 -3.21
N PHE A 77 -18.48 6.32 -4.51
CA PHE A 77 -18.17 5.07 -5.21
C PHE A 77 -16.66 4.83 -5.28
N SER A 78 -15.89 5.87 -5.61
CA SER A 78 -14.43 5.79 -5.70
C SER A 78 -13.79 5.49 -4.34
N SER A 79 -14.23 6.14 -3.27
CA SER A 79 -13.69 5.93 -1.92
C SER A 79 -14.04 4.55 -1.38
N MET A 80 -15.23 4.02 -1.71
CA MET A 80 -15.59 2.64 -1.41
C MET A 80 -14.67 1.65 -2.14
N GLY A 81 -14.36 1.91 -3.42
CA GLY A 81 -13.40 1.10 -4.18
C GLY A 81 -12.00 1.09 -3.55
N VAL A 82 -11.49 2.26 -3.15
CA VAL A 82 -10.22 2.38 -2.43
C VAL A 82 -10.26 1.62 -1.10
N LEU A 83 -11.34 1.74 -0.32
CA LEU A 83 -11.49 1.03 0.96
C LEU A 83 -11.45 -0.49 0.78
N VAL A 84 -12.20 -1.02 -0.19
CA VAL A 84 -12.22 -2.45 -0.50
C VAL A 84 -10.83 -2.95 -0.90
N LEU A 85 -10.13 -2.21 -1.77
CA LEU A 85 -8.78 -2.55 -2.20
C LEU A 85 -7.75 -2.42 -1.06
N SER A 86 -7.88 -1.44 -0.17
CA SER A 86 -7.06 -1.32 1.04
C SER A 86 -7.27 -2.51 1.99
N VAL A 87 -8.52 -2.92 2.23
CA VAL A 87 -8.82 -4.11 3.04
C VAL A 87 -8.28 -5.39 2.38
N ALA A 88 -8.44 -5.52 1.07
CA ALA A 88 -7.86 -6.62 0.30
C ALA A 88 -6.32 -6.65 0.39
N GLY A 89 -5.68 -5.48 0.38
CA GLY A 89 -4.25 -5.30 0.62
C GLY A 89 -3.84 -5.74 2.03
N LEU A 90 -4.53 -5.26 3.06
CA LEU A 90 -4.31 -5.68 4.46
C LEU A 90 -4.49 -7.19 4.63
N ALA A 91 -5.52 -7.78 4.00
CA ALA A 91 -5.74 -9.21 4.01
C ALA A 91 -4.58 -9.96 3.33
N SER A 92 -4.03 -9.45 2.23
CA SER A 92 -2.86 -10.04 1.59
C SER A 92 -1.62 -10.02 2.51
N VAL A 93 -1.44 -8.96 3.30
CA VAL A 93 -0.36 -8.87 4.30
C VAL A 93 -0.59 -9.88 5.43
N ALA A 94 -1.82 -9.98 5.95
CA ALA A 94 -2.18 -10.94 6.99
C ALA A 94 -1.97 -12.40 6.53
N LEU A 95 -2.24 -12.68 5.25
CA LEU A 95 -2.02 -13.98 4.62
C LEU A 95 -0.56 -14.19 4.18
N ARG A 96 0.33 -13.20 4.38
CA ARG A 96 1.74 -13.21 3.97
C ARG A 96 1.93 -13.45 2.47
N ARG A 97 1.12 -12.80 1.63
CA ARG A 97 1.13 -12.94 0.18
C ARG A 97 1.39 -11.60 -0.49
N THR A 98 2.30 -11.60 -1.47
CA THR A 98 2.53 -10.48 -2.39
C THR A 98 1.49 -10.47 -3.52
N TRP A 99 0.21 -10.37 -3.15
CA TRP A 99 -0.87 -10.40 -4.13
C TRP A 99 -1.03 -9.05 -4.86
N ARG A 100 -0.94 -9.09 -6.19
CA ARG A 100 -1.22 -7.91 -7.02
C ARG A 100 -2.72 -7.64 -7.05
N LEU A 101 -3.14 -6.60 -6.34
CA LEU A 101 -4.51 -6.13 -6.33
C LEU A 101 -4.97 -5.79 -7.76
N PRO A 102 -6.20 -6.19 -8.14
CA PRO A 102 -6.76 -5.84 -9.44
C PRO A 102 -6.84 -4.32 -9.58
N LEU A 103 -6.69 -3.82 -10.81
CA LEU A 103 -6.57 -2.39 -11.16
C LEU A 103 -5.27 -1.75 -10.66
N VAL A 104 -4.98 -1.84 -9.36
CA VAL A 104 -3.80 -1.27 -8.71
C VAL A 104 -2.50 -1.82 -9.33
N GLY A 105 -2.43 -3.12 -9.59
CA GLY A 105 -1.23 -3.75 -10.16
C GLY A 105 -0.80 -3.19 -11.50
N TYR A 106 -1.74 -2.68 -12.32
CA TYR A 106 -1.42 -2.03 -13.60
C TYR A 106 -0.77 -0.67 -13.41
N PHE A 107 -1.26 0.13 -12.46
CA PHE A 107 -0.68 1.44 -12.14
C PHE A 107 0.63 1.32 -11.36
N VAL A 108 0.81 0.26 -10.57
CA VAL A 108 2.10 -0.03 -9.93
C VAL A 108 3.20 -0.27 -10.96
N ALA A 109 2.89 -0.78 -12.16
CA ALA A 109 3.91 -0.94 -13.20
C ALA A 109 4.45 0.40 -13.74
N LEU A 110 3.83 1.52 -13.39
CA LEU A 110 4.26 2.87 -13.77
C LEU A 110 5.14 3.56 -12.71
N ILE A 111 5.37 2.92 -11.55
CA ILE A 111 6.13 3.47 -10.40
C ILE A 111 7.15 2.47 -9.83
#